data_AF-A0A402AG25-F1
#
_entry.id   AF-A0A402AG25-F1
#
_cell.length_a   1.000
_cell.length_b   1.000
_cell.length_c   1.000
_cell.angle_alpha   90.00
_cell.angle_beta   90.00
_cell.angle_gamma   90.00
#
_symmetry.space_group_name_H-M   'P 1'
#
loop_
_entity.id
_entity.type
_entity.pdbx_description
1 polymer ?
#
loop_
_entity_poly.entity_id
_entity_poly.type
_entity_poly.pdbx_seq_one_letter_code
_entity_poly.pdbx_strand_id
1 'polypeptide(L)'
;MLKDTLLYLAQNPRLRDFVVQNKITRNASRRFVAGEVLEDAVRATRALNNRGIQVALDLLGENVALKEEATEAARNYINAIELISRTQIDANISIKLTALGLDISPDLCEELLSTILESGQEHNVFVCIDMEGSAYTDQTVAIAKRAHERYGLVGTVIQSYLYRSQADITQLVDQGIRVRLVKGAYKEPQSIAYQEKSDVDNNYVQLMNILLARGNFPAIASHDEAIIDAACKFVRDHGISKSSFEFQMLYGIRRDLQEKLVGQGYNVRVYVPYGSHWYPYLMRRMAERPANLMFVMTNVWR
;
A
#
# COMPACT_ATOMS: atom_id res chain seq x y z
N MET A 1 18.50 16.76 -4.43
CA MET A 1 19.36 16.43 -5.61
C MET A 1 19.18 14.98 -6.06
N LEU A 2 19.72 13.94 -5.41
CA LEU A 2 19.57 12.55 -5.91
C LEU A 2 18.10 12.08 -5.99
N LYS A 3 17.28 12.39 -4.96
CA LYS A 3 15.83 12.08 -4.94
C LYS A 3 15.08 12.75 -6.10
N ASP A 4 15.33 14.04 -6.32
CA ASP A 4 14.68 14.82 -7.38
C ASP A 4 15.13 14.35 -8.77
N THR A 5 16.41 13.99 -8.94
CA THR A 5 16.94 13.41 -10.17
C THR A 5 16.31 12.05 -10.46
N LEU A 6 16.16 11.17 -9.46
CA LEU A 6 15.52 9.86 -9.65
C LEU A 6 14.03 9.97 -9.94
N LEU A 7 13.32 10.91 -9.30
CA LEU A 7 11.92 11.21 -9.61
C LEU A 7 11.76 11.78 -11.03
N TYR A 8 12.68 12.65 -11.46
CA TYR A 8 12.73 13.14 -12.84
C TYR A 8 13.02 12.03 -13.86
N LEU A 9 13.97 11.13 -13.55
CA LEU A 9 14.28 9.96 -14.39
C LEU A 9 13.10 8.99 -14.47
N ALA A 10 12.28 8.86 -13.43
CA ALA A 10 11.05 8.06 -13.44
C ALA A 10 10.03 8.52 -14.49
N GLN A 11 10.05 9.81 -14.83
CA GLN A 11 9.16 10.43 -15.82
C GLN A 11 9.72 10.39 -17.25
N ASN A 12 10.94 9.87 -17.47
CA ASN A 12 11.59 9.86 -18.79
C ASN A 12 11.22 8.60 -19.61
N PRO A 13 10.47 8.72 -20.73
CA PRO A 13 10.00 7.56 -21.50
C PRO A 13 11.12 6.75 -22.15
N ARG A 14 12.19 7.41 -22.64
CA ARG A 14 13.31 6.72 -23.30
C ARG A 14 14.13 5.88 -22.33
N LEU A 15 14.31 6.39 -21.12
CA LEU A 15 15.02 5.67 -20.06
C LEU A 15 14.16 4.52 -19.52
N ARG A 16 12.85 4.74 -19.36
CA ARG A 16 11.89 3.68 -19.05
C ARG A 16 12.00 2.53 -20.05
N ASP A 17 11.91 2.83 -21.35
CA ASP A 17 11.90 1.80 -22.39
C ASP A 17 13.21 1.02 -22.42
N PHE A 18 14.36 1.69 -22.25
CA PHE A 18 15.67 1.03 -22.12
C PHE A 18 15.75 0.09 -20.89
N VAL A 19 15.26 0.54 -19.73
CA VAL A 19 15.32 -0.24 -18.48
C VAL A 19 14.33 -1.40 -18.48
N VAL A 20 13.15 -1.23 -19.08
CA VAL A 20 12.13 -2.28 -19.18
C VAL A 20 12.55 -3.37 -20.17
N GLN A 21 13.21 -3.00 -21.28
CA GLN A 21 13.67 -3.94 -22.29
C GLN A 21 14.94 -4.71 -21.89
N ASN A 22 15.72 -4.21 -20.94
CA ASN A 22 16.94 -4.86 -20.48
C ASN A 22 16.64 -5.99 -19.46
N LYS A 23 17.11 -7.21 -19.76
CA LYS A 23 16.88 -8.41 -18.93
C LYS A 23 17.53 -8.32 -17.54
N ILE A 24 18.67 -7.62 -17.42
CA ILE A 24 19.42 -7.52 -16.15
C ILE A 24 18.65 -6.63 -15.16
N THR A 25 18.18 -5.47 -15.62
CA THR A 25 17.36 -4.56 -14.81
C THR A 25 15.99 -5.14 -14.49
N ARG A 26 15.39 -5.91 -15.41
CA ARG A 26 14.16 -6.68 -15.14
C ARG A 26 14.35 -7.76 -14.07
N ASN A 27 15.51 -8.42 -14.03
CA ASN A 27 15.81 -9.38 -12.97
C ASN A 27 16.03 -8.69 -11.62
N ALA A 28 16.65 -7.51 -11.59
CA ALA A 28 16.80 -6.73 -10.37
C ALA A 28 15.44 -6.22 -9.82
N SER A 29 14.48 -5.89 -10.69
CA SER A 29 13.14 -5.43 -10.27
C SER A 29 12.30 -6.53 -9.61
N ARG A 30 12.53 -7.81 -9.96
CA ARG A 30 11.85 -8.99 -9.33
C ARG A 30 12.03 -9.10 -7.82
N ARG A 31 13.01 -8.39 -7.24
CA ARG A 31 13.16 -8.29 -5.79
C ARG A 31 12.03 -7.49 -5.14
N PHE A 32 11.51 -6.48 -5.83
CA PHE A 32 10.57 -5.48 -5.32
C PHE A 32 9.19 -5.57 -5.97
N VAL A 33 9.05 -6.34 -7.06
CA VAL A 33 7.83 -6.57 -7.83
C VAL A 33 7.70 -8.06 -8.08
N ALA A 34 6.51 -8.63 -7.88
CA ALA A 34 6.32 -10.08 -8.03
C ALA A 34 6.47 -10.56 -9.47
N GLY A 35 6.05 -9.73 -10.42
CA GLY A 35 6.10 -9.99 -11.85
C GLY A 35 5.18 -9.05 -12.63
N GLU A 36 5.03 -9.31 -13.92
CA GLU A 36 4.24 -8.47 -14.83
C GLU A 36 2.80 -8.96 -14.96
N VAL A 37 2.52 -10.21 -14.55
CA VAL A 37 1.20 -10.84 -14.65
C VAL A 37 0.71 -11.31 -13.28
N LEU A 38 -0.60 -11.49 -13.15
CA LEU A 38 -1.25 -11.82 -11.89
C LEU A 38 -0.80 -13.20 -11.35
N GLU A 39 -0.50 -14.17 -12.21
CA GLU A 39 -0.01 -15.50 -11.83
C GLU A 39 1.35 -15.43 -11.12
N ASP A 40 2.20 -14.47 -11.49
CA ASP A 40 3.46 -14.23 -10.80
C ASP A 40 3.21 -13.71 -9.38
N ALA A 41 2.21 -12.85 -9.21
CA ALA A 41 1.78 -12.34 -7.92
C ALA A 41 1.21 -13.45 -7.03
N VAL A 42 0.44 -14.40 -7.58
CA VAL A 42 -0.02 -15.59 -6.85
C VAL A 42 1.14 -16.47 -6.40
N ARG A 43 2.12 -16.72 -7.27
CA ARG A 43 3.30 -17.52 -6.92
C ARG A 43 4.10 -16.86 -5.79
N ALA A 44 4.31 -15.55 -5.86
CA ALA A 44 4.97 -14.80 -4.79
C ALA A 44 4.16 -14.83 -3.49
N THR A 45 2.83 -14.73 -3.59
CA THR A 45 1.92 -14.78 -2.43
C THR A 45 1.98 -16.13 -1.73
N ARG A 46 1.91 -17.25 -2.47
CA ARG A 46 2.06 -18.59 -1.88
C ARG A 46 3.37 -18.75 -1.11
N ALA A 47 4.47 -18.25 -1.67
CA ALA A 47 5.76 -18.30 -1.00
C ALA A 47 5.79 -17.49 0.31
N LEU A 48 5.05 -16.37 0.39
CA LEU A 48 4.90 -15.58 1.61
C LEU A 48 3.94 -16.23 2.62
N ASN A 49 2.79 -16.74 2.16
CA ASN A 49 1.81 -17.42 3.02
C ASN A 49 2.42 -18.66 3.69
N ASN A 50 3.26 -19.43 2.98
CA ASN A 50 4.00 -20.56 3.54
C ASN A 50 4.97 -20.17 4.68
N ARG A 51 5.28 -18.88 4.81
CA ARG A 51 6.11 -18.31 5.88
C ARG A 51 5.27 -17.56 6.94
N GLY A 52 3.95 -17.73 6.93
CA GLY A 52 3.02 -17.05 7.84
C GLY A 52 2.82 -15.56 7.52
N ILE A 53 3.15 -15.11 6.31
CA ILE A 53 3.03 -13.71 5.89
C ILE A 53 1.85 -13.58 4.92
N GLN A 54 0.91 -12.68 5.25
CA GLN A 54 -0.24 -12.34 4.42
C GLN A 54 0.17 -11.36 3.31
N VAL A 55 -0.66 -11.16 2.29
CA VAL A 55 -0.34 -10.25 1.17
C VAL A 55 -1.40 -9.16 0.95
N ALA A 56 -0.93 -7.98 0.56
CA ALA A 56 -1.75 -6.97 -0.12
C ALA A 56 -1.27 -6.88 -1.57
N LEU A 57 -2.09 -7.33 -2.52
CA LEU A 57 -1.80 -7.23 -3.95
C LEU A 57 -2.04 -5.80 -4.42
N ASP A 58 -1.07 -5.23 -5.12
CA ASP A 58 -1.14 -3.90 -5.72
C ASP A 58 -0.92 -4.02 -7.23
N LEU A 59 -1.98 -3.76 -7.99
CA LEU A 59 -1.87 -3.65 -9.44
C LEU A 59 -1.23 -2.31 -9.77
N LEU A 60 -0.07 -2.35 -10.42
CA LEU A 60 0.67 -1.16 -10.80
C LEU A 60 -0.02 -0.42 -11.94
N GLY A 61 -0.45 0.81 -11.63
CA GLY A 61 -1.10 1.77 -12.51
C GLY A 61 -1.77 2.86 -11.66
N GLU A 62 -1.72 4.12 -12.08
CA GLU A 62 -2.35 5.26 -11.41
C GLU A 62 -2.68 6.34 -12.45
N ASN A 63 -3.63 7.23 -12.15
CA ASN A 63 -4.02 8.38 -12.98
C ASN A 63 -4.36 8.03 -14.44
N VAL A 64 -5.38 7.20 -14.64
CA VAL A 64 -5.88 6.89 -15.98
C VAL A 64 -6.58 8.09 -16.60
N ALA A 65 -6.45 8.26 -17.92
CA ALA A 65 -7.00 9.40 -18.64
C ALA A 65 -8.25 9.03 -19.45
N LEU A 66 -8.47 7.74 -19.69
CA LEU A 66 -9.57 7.23 -20.52
C LEU A 66 -10.51 6.33 -19.69
N LYS A 67 -11.81 6.38 -20.02
CA LYS A 67 -12.82 5.54 -19.36
C LYS A 67 -12.54 4.06 -19.57
N GLU A 68 -12.01 3.70 -20.73
CA GLU A 68 -11.65 2.34 -21.11
C GLU A 68 -10.55 1.79 -20.20
N GLU A 69 -9.54 2.61 -19.88
CA GLU A 69 -8.45 2.27 -18.96
C GLU A 69 -8.97 2.05 -17.54
N ALA A 70 -9.88 2.91 -17.05
CA ALA A 70 -10.53 2.75 -15.74
C ALA A 70 -11.35 1.44 -15.67
N THR A 71 -12.09 1.14 -16.73
CA THR A 71 -12.89 -0.08 -16.84
C THR A 71 -12.00 -1.32 -16.87
N GLU A 72 -10.87 -1.28 -17.57
CA GLU A 72 -9.89 -2.35 -17.60
C GLU A 72 -9.24 -2.55 -16.22
N ALA A 73 -8.88 -1.48 -15.51
CA ALA A 73 -8.36 -1.55 -14.15
C ALA A 73 -9.37 -2.24 -13.20
N ALA A 74 -10.65 -1.88 -13.26
CA ALA A 74 -11.69 -2.51 -12.46
C ALA A 74 -11.82 -4.02 -12.73
N ARG A 75 -11.82 -4.41 -14.02
CA ARG A 75 -11.81 -5.84 -14.41
C ARG A 75 -10.59 -6.57 -13.87
N ASN A 76 -9.41 -5.94 -13.91
CA ASN A 76 -8.19 -6.54 -13.39
C ASN A 76 -8.23 -6.74 -11.86
N TYR A 77 -8.86 -5.83 -11.11
CA TYR A 77 -9.09 -6.01 -9.68
C TYR A 77 -10.09 -7.14 -9.38
N ILE A 78 -11.18 -7.22 -10.13
CA ILE A 78 -12.15 -8.33 -10.01
C ILE A 78 -11.48 -9.68 -10.29
N ASN A 79 -10.72 -9.78 -11.39
CA ASN A 79 -9.95 -10.98 -11.71
C ASN A 79 -8.95 -11.36 -10.60
N ALA A 80 -8.34 -10.37 -9.94
CA ALA A 80 -7.45 -10.61 -8.80
C ALA A 80 -8.21 -11.17 -7.59
N ILE A 81 -9.38 -10.62 -7.26
CA ILE A 81 -10.25 -11.11 -6.18
C ILE A 81 -10.70 -12.56 -6.46
N GLU A 82 -11.21 -12.83 -7.66
CA GLU A 82 -11.63 -14.17 -8.07
C GLU A 82 -10.47 -15.17 -7.98
N LEU A 83 -9.27 -14.76 -8.38
CA LEU A 83 -8.09 -15.61 -8.31
C LEU A 83 -7.63 -15.86 -6.87
N ILE A 84 -7.69 -14.85 -5.99
CA ILE A 84 -7.42 -15.02 -4.55
C ILE A 84 -8.34 -16.11 -4.00
N SER A 85 -9.64 -16.00 -4.26
CA SER A 85 -10.64 -16.97 -3.84
C SER A 85 -10.40 -18.35 -4.44
N ARG A 86 -10.25 -18.45 -5.76
CA ARG A 86 -10.02 -19.74 -6.45
C ARG A 86 -8.75 -20.45 -6.00
N THR A 87 -7.69 -19.70 -5.71
CA THR A 87 -6.39 -20.26 -5.33
C THR A 87 -6.19 -20.41 -3.82
N GLN A 88 -7.15 -19.91 -3.01
CA GLN A 88 -7.16 -19.98 -1.55
C GLN A 88 -5.88 -19.42 -0.92
N ILE A 89 -5.30 -18.38 -1.52
CA ILE A 89 -4.16 -17.65 -0.96
C ILE A 89 -4.65 -16.61 0.05
N ASP A 90 -3.84 -16.33 1.08
CA ASP A 90 -4.14 -15.27 2.06
C ASP A 90 -3.66 -13.93 1.53
N ALA A 91 -4.57 -13.23 0.85
CA ALA A 91 -4.34 -11.91 0.30
C ALA A 91 -5.59 -11.02 0.34
N ASN A 92 -5.35 -9.72 0.36
CA ASN A 92 -6.32 -8.68 0.03
C ASN A 92 -5.80 -7.85 -1.16
N ILE A 93 -6.61 -6.91 -1.67
CA ILE A 93 -6.16 -5.99 -2.72
C ILE A 93 -6.03 -4.56 -2.19
N SER A 94 -5.10 -3.80 -2.77
CA SER A 94 -4.99 -2.35 -2.60
C SER A 94 -5.27 -1.66 -3.93
N ILE A 95 -6.09 -0.61 -3.91
CA ILE A 95 -6.57 0.09 -5.10
C ILE A 95 -6.36 1.59 -4.96
N LYS A 96 -6.15 2.29 -6.07
CA LYS A 96 -6.09 3.76 -6.13
C LYS A 96 -7.31 4.27 -6.89
N LEU A 97 -7.98 5.31 -6.38
CA LEU A 97 -9.22 5.78 -6.99
C LEU A 97 -8.95 6.48 -8.33
N THR A 98 -7.79 7.10 -8.50
CA THR A 98 -7.40 7.65 -9.80
C THR A 98 -7.21 6.58 -10.88
N ALA A 99 -6.93 5.33 -10.52
CA ALA A 99 -6.93 4.21 -11.46
C ALA A 99 -8.34 3.78 -11.89
N LEU A 100 -9.36 4.16 -11.12
CA LEU A 100 -10.78 3.95 -11.42
C LEU A 100 -11.43 5.19 -12.06
N GLY A 101 -10.63 6.16 -12.50
CA GLY A 101 -11.12 7.33 -13.20
C GLY A 101 -11.68 8.43 -12.30
N LEU A 102 -11.21 8.55 -11.05
CA LEU A 102 -11.59 9.67 -10.17
C LEU A 102 -11.34 11.05 -10.82
N ASP A 103 -10.24 11.19 -11.57
CA ASP A 103 -9.91 12.41 -12.33
C ASP A 103 -10.80 12.62 -13.58
N ILE A 104 -11.51 11.58 -14.03
CA ILE A 104 -12.39 11.61 -15.21
C ILE A 104 -13.83 11.94 -14.77
N SER A 105 -14.36 11.17 -13.84
CA SER A 105 -15.70 11.33 -13.29
C SER A 105 -15.80 10.62 -11.94
N PRO A 106 -16.16 11.33 -10.86
CA PRO A 106 -16.45 10.72 -9.56
C PRO A 106 -17.53 9.62 -9.64
N ASP A 107 -18.57 9.83 -10.46
CA ASP A 107 -19.65 8.84 -10.63
C ASP A 107 -19.14 7.56 -11.28
N LEU A 108 -18.28 7.66 -12.30
CA LEU A 108 -17.63 6.51 -12.93
C LEU A 108 -16.76 5.76 -11.91
N CYS A 109 -15.98 6.50 -11.12
CA CYS A 109 -15.12 5.91 -10.09
C CYS A 109 -15.93 5.14 -9.05
N GLU A 110 -17.05 5.70 -8.57
CA GLU A 110 -17.92 5.02 -7.60
C GLU A 110 -18.64 3.82 -8.21
N GLU A 111 -19.10 3.90 -9.46
CA GLU A 111 -19.70 2.77 -10.18
C GLU A 111 -18.71 1.60 -10.30
N LEU A 112 -17.48 1.87 -10.77
CA LEU A 112 -16.45 0.85 -10.92
C LEU A 112 -16.00 0.29 -9.56
N LEU A 113 -15.83 1.15 -8.55
CA LEU A 113 -15.51 0.72 -7.19
C LEU A 113 -16.58 -0.22 -6.64
N SER A 114 -17.87 0.12 -6.84
CA SER A 114 -18.99 -0.72 -6.43
C SER A 114 -18.88 -2.14 -6.99
N THR A 115 -18.56 -2.30 -8.28
CA THR A 115 -18.40 -3.64 -8.88
C THR A 115 -17.25 -4.44 -8.26
N ILE A 116 -16.14 -3.78 -7.90
CA ILE A 116 -15.00 -4.42 -7.23
C ILE A 116 -15.40 -4.85 -5.81
N LEU A 117 -16.12 -4.00 -5.08
CA LEU A 117 -16.55 -4.28 -3.72
C LEU A 117 -17.61 -5.37 -3.64
N GLU A 118 -18.51 -5.46 -4.63
CA GLU A 118 -19.47 -6.56 -4.78
C GLU A 118 -18.74 -7.90 -4.95
N SER A 119 -17.73 -7.96 -5.84
CA SER A 119 -16.87 -9.14 -5.98
C SER A 119 -16.10 -9.44 -4.69
N GLY A 120 -15.60 -8.40 -4.00
CA GLY A 120 -14.92 -8.52 -2.71
C GLY A 120 -15.82 -9.14 -1.63
N GLN A 121 -17.10 -8.76 -1.57
CA GLN A 121 -18.07 -9.38 -0.66
C GLN A 121 -18.37 -10.82 -1.03
N GLU A 122 -18.64 -11.11 -2.31
CA GLU A 122 -18.94 -12.45 -2.81
C GLU A 122 -17.81 -13.44 -2.47
N HIS A 123 -16.57 -12.99 -2.59
CA HIS A 123 -15.38 -13.81 -2.38
C HIS A 123 -14.72 -13.64 -1.00
N ASN A 124 -15.30 -12.84 -0.11
CA ASN A 124 -14.77 -12.51 1.21
C ASN A 124 -13.31 -11.99 1.17
N VAL A 125 -13.01 -11.11 0.21
CA VAL A 125 -11.71 -10.47 0.04
C VAL A 125 -11.81 -8.99 0.43
N PHE A 126 -10.97 -8.58 1.38
CA PHE A 126 -10.90 -7.17 1.79
C PHE A 126 -10.32 -6.28 0.69
N VAL A 127 -10.83 -5.05 0.59
CA VAL A 127 -10.34 -4.02 -0.33
C VAL A 127 -9.81 -2.83 0.45
N CYS A 128 -8.54 -2.47 0.23
CA CYS A 128 -7.94 -1.27 0.81
C CYS A 128 -7.86 -0.16 -0.23
N ILE A 129 -8.51 0.98 0.01
CA ILE A 129 -8.37 2.17 -0.83
C ILE A 129 -7.12 2.93 -0.39
N ASP A 130 -6.07 2.86 -1.21
CA ASP A 130 -4.82 3.57 -1.00
C ASP A 130 -5.03 5.09 -1.02
N MET A 131 -4.32 5.80 -0.13
CA MET A 131 -4.35 7.25 -0.08
C MET A 131 -3.30 7.84 -1.02
N GLU A 132 -3.77 8.67 -1.93
CA GLU A 132 -2.98 9.37 -2.94
C GLU A 132 -2.49 10.72 -2.39
N GLY A 133 -2.12 11.67 -3.27
CA GLY A 133 -1.73 13.02 -2.85
C GLY A 133 -2.86 13.77 -2.11
N SER A 134 -2.51 14.81 -1.37
CA SER A 134 -3.44 15.56 -0.51
C SER A 134 -4.67 16.11 -1.23
N ALA A 135 -4.57 16.38 -2.54
CA ALA A 135 -5.68 16.80 -3.40
C ALA A 135 -6.84 15.79 -3.43
N TYR A 136 -6.56 14.50 -3.17
CA TYR A 136 -7.54 13.42 -3.21
C TYR A 136 -8.08 13.04 -1.83
N THR A 137 -7.49 13.52 -0.74
CA THR A 137 -7.77 13.00 0.61
C THR A 137 -9.24 13.11 1.01
N ASP A 138 -9.87 14.26 0.77
CA ASP A 138 -11.28 14.46 1.13
C ASP A 138 -12.21 13.52 0.35
N GLN A 139 -12.01 13.40 -0.96
CA GLN A 139 -12.82 12.52 -1.79
C GLN A 139 -12.60 11.05 -1.42
N THR A 140 -11.36 10.63 -1.22
CA THR A 140 -11.03 9.25 -0.83
C THR A 140 -11.65 8.89 0.51
N VAL A 141 -11.55 9.74 1.53
CA VAL A 141 -12.17 9.49 2.85
C VAL A 141 -13.69 9.43 2.72
N ALA A 142 -14.31 10.33 1.97
CA ALA A 142 -15.76 10.34 1.78
C ALA A 142 -16.27 9.08 1.05
N ILE A 143 -15.56 8.66 -0.01
CA ILE A 143 -15.88 7.44 -0.77
C ILE A 143 -15.68 6.21 0.13
N ALA A 144 -14.57 6.12 0.87
CA ALA A 144 -14.31 5.00 1.77
C ALA A 144 -15.39 4.84 2.85
N LYS A 145 -15.92 5.95 3.38
CA LYS A 145 -17.03 5.93 4.34
C LYS A 145 -18.32 5.37 3.73
N ARG A 146 -18.76 5.90 2.58
CA ARG A 146 -19.94 5.39 1.86
C ARG A 146 -19.79 3.93 1.48
N ALA A 147 -18.61 3.56 0.99
CA ALA A 147 -18.28 2.19 0.62
C ALA A 147 -18.33 1.25 1.83
N HIS A 148 -17.77 1.66 2.98
CA HIS A 148 -17.80 0.84 4.19
C HIS A 148 -19.22 0.64 4.72
N GLU A 149 -20.03 1.70 4.75
CA GLU A 149 -21.43 1.63 5.17
C GLU A 149 -22.23 0.63 4.33
N ARG A 150 -21.98 0.58 3.01
CA ARG A 150 -22.68 -0.33 2.09
C ARG A 150 -22.11 -1.74 2.06
N TYR A 151 -20.78 -1.89 2.11
CA TYR A 151 -20.10 -3.16 1.77
C TYR A 151 -19.32 -3.81 2.93
N GLY A 152 -18.91 -3.05 3.96
CA GLY A 152 -18.21 -3.53 5.16
C GLY A 152 -16.75 -3.99 4.95
N LEU A 153 -16.45 -4.79 3.93
CA LEU A 153 -15.11 -5.35 3.64
C LEU A 153 -14.16 -4.37 2.94
N VAL A 154 -14.21 -3.10 3.33
CA VAL A 154 -13.38 -2.03 2.77
C VAL A 154 -12.84 -1.13 3.86
N GLY A 155 -11.62 -0.62 3.64
CA GLY A 155 -10.98 0.37 4.48
C GLY A 155 -10.07 1.28 3.67
N THR A 156 -9.33 2.15 4.36
CA THR A 156 -8.49 3.15 3.68
C THR A 156 -7.16 3.40 4.41
N VAL A 157 -6.37 4.32 3.88
CA VAL A 157 -5.03 4.67 4.35
C VAL A 157 -5.04 6.10 4.87
N ILE A 158 -4.32 6.38 5.97
CA ILE A 158 -4.08 7.74 6.46
C ILE A 158 -2.57 7.97 6.59
N GLN A 159 -2.13 9.18 6.26
CA GLN A 159 -0.71 9.56 6.16
C GLN A 159 -0.33 10.45 7.35
N SER A 160 0.65 10.05 8.16
CA SER A 160 1.01 10.78 9.39
C SER A 160 1.68 12.13 9.16
N TYR A 161 2.17 12.42 7.95
CA TYR A 161 2.77 13.72 7.65
C TYR A 161 1.75 14.87 7.54
N LEU A 162 0.43 14.63 7.44
CA LEU A 162 -0.56 15.70 7.30
C LEU A 162 -1.08 16.15 8.66
N TYR A 163 -1.34 17.44 8.80
CA TYR A 163 -1.91 18.01 10.04
C TYR A 163 -3.34 17.49 10.31
N ARG A 164 -4.11 17.19 9.26
CA ARG A 164 -5.51 16.72 9.35
C ARG A 164 -5.68 15.30 9.91
N SER A 165 -4.64 14.48 9.84
CA SER A 165 -4.74 13.02 9.96
C SER A 165 -5.32 12.51 11.27
N GLN A 166 -5.13 13.24 12.37
CA GLN A 166 -5.73 12.87 13.66
C GLN A 166 -7.25 12.96 13.65
N ALA A 167 -7.80 14.00 13.00
CA ALA A 167 -9.24 14.17 12.88
C ALA A 167 -9.83 13.06 11.99
N ASP A 168 -9.19 12.78 10.85
CA ASP A 168 -9.63 11.71 9.94
C ASP A 168 -9.61 10.34 10.62
N ILE A 169 -8.52 9.99 11.32
CA ILE A 169 -8.43 8.72 12.06
C ILE A 169 -9.52 8.60 13.11
N THR A 170 -9.76 9.66 13.87
CA THR A 170 -10.80 9.65 14.91
C THR A 170 -12.17 9.32 14.30
N GLN A 171 -12.53 10.00 13.20
CA GLN A 171 -13.78 9.75 12.51
C GLN A 171 -13.89 8.33 11.91
N LEU A 172 -12.80 7.83 11.31
CA LEU A 172 -12.79 6.49 10.72
C LEU A 172 -12.90 5.39 11.79
N VAL A 173 -12.21 5.56 12.92
CA VAL A 173 -12.30 4.68 14.09
C VAL A 173 -13.71 4.66 14.66
N ASP A 174 -14.35 5.82 14.83
CA ASP A 174 -15.71 5.92 15.37
C ASP A 174 -16.74 5.22 14.46
N GLN A 175 -16.43 5.07 13.16
CA GLN A 175 -17.25 4.35 12.18
C GLN A 175 -16.84 2.88 11.98
N GLY A 176 -15.84 2.39 12.73
CA GLY A 176 -15.36 1.01 12.60
C GLY A 176 -14.59 0.73 11.30
N ILE A 177 -14.16 1.76 10.58
CA ILE A 177 -13.45 1.59 9.31
C ILE A 177 -12.00 1.18 9.59
N ARG A 178 -11.55 0.12 8.91
CA ARG A 178 -10.16 -0.33 9.00
C ARG A 178 -9.21 0.69 8.38
N VAL A 179 -8.18 1.07 9.14
CA VAL A 179 -7.17 2.06 8.72
C VAL A 179 -5.78 1.44 8.62
N ARG A 180 -5.11 1.68 7.48
CA ARG A 180 -3.66 1.53 7.32
C ARG A 180 -2.98 2.86 7.59
N LEU A 181 -2.04 2.89 8.53
CA LEU A 181 -1.26 4.09 8.85
C LEU A 181 0.11 4.06 8.16
N VAL A 182 0.40 5.09 7.37
CA VAL A 182 1.69 5.28 6.68
C VAL A 182 2.28 6.64 7.05
N LYS A 183 3.56 6.90 6.75
CA LYS A 183 4.14 8.25 6.91
C LYS A 183 3.60 9.23 5.86
N GLY A 184 3.53 8.80 4.61
CA GLY A 184 3.23 9.65 3.45
C GLY A 184 4.31 9.46 2.38
N ALA A 185 3.90 9.46 1.11
CA ALA A 185 4.78 9.18 -0.04
C ALA A 185 4.87 10.35 -1.04
N TYR A 186 3.98 11.33 -0.93
CA TYR A 186 3.90 12.46 -1.85
C TYR A 186 4.70 13.67 -1.33
N LYS A 187 4.94 14.65 -2.20
CA LYS A 187 5.58 15.90 -1.81
C LYS A 187 4.49 16.92 -1.56
N GLU A 188 4.31 17.30 -0.30
CA GLU A 188 3.25 18.20 0.15
C GLU A 188 3.83 19.50 0.71
N PRO A 189 3.15 20.65 0.53
CA PRO A 189 3.61 21.93 1.05
C PRO A 189 3.52 21.99 2.58
N GLN A 190 4.40 22.79 3.19
CA GLN A 190 4.45 23.00 4.65
C GLN A 190 3.12 23.50 5.24
N SER A 191 2.29 24.16 4.44
CA SER A 191 0.97 24.65 4.86
C SER A 191 0.01 23.54 5.27
N ILE A 192 0.23 22.30 4.84
CA ILE A 192 -0.65 21.15 5.15
C ILE A 192 0.08 19.94 5.75
N ALA A 193 1.42 19.93 5.69
CA ALA A 193 2.22 18.78 6.08
C ALA A 193 3.47 19.14 6.89
N TYR A 194 3.75 18.33 7.91
CA TYR A 194 5.03 18.33 8.63
C TYR A 194 6.18 18.08 7.64
N GLN A 195 7.21 18.93 7.70
CA GLN A 195 8.37 18.84 6.83
C GLN A 195 9.53 18.08 7.49
N GLU A 196 9.65 18.20 8.82
CA GLU A 196 10.71 17.54 9.58
C GLU A 196 10.36 16.09 9.86
N LYS A 197 11.33 15.19 9.64
CA LYS A 197 11.15 13.75 9.86
C LYS A 197 10.72 13.44 11.29
N SER A 198 11.27 14.14 12.28
CA SER A 198 10.92 13.96 13.69
C SER A 198 9.45 14.23 13.96
N ASP A 199 8.89 15.26 13.33
CA ASP A 199 7.49 15.64 13.54
C ASP A 199 6.55 14.63 12.87
N VAL A 200 6.90 14.16 11.67
CA VAL A 200 6.18 13.06 10.99
C VAL A 200 6.18 11.78 11.82
N ASP A 201 7.32 11.43 12.42
CA ASP A 201 7.48 10.23 13.25
C ASP A 201 6.73 10.36 14.58
N ASN A 202 6.81 11.52 15.23
CA ASN A 202 6.06 11.83 16.45
C ASN A 202 4.56 11.72 16.20
N ASN A 203 4.06 12.32 15.12
CA ASN A 203 2.65 12.22 14.76
C ASN A 203 2.28 10.78 14.40
N TYR A 204 3.16 10.03 13.69
CA TYR A 204 2.91 8.60 13.42
C TYR A 204 2.67 7.83 14.71
N VAL A 205 3.52 7.99 15.72
CA VAL A 205 3.38 7.28 17.00
C VAL A 205 2.09 7.67 17.73
N GLN A 206 1.72 8.95 17.72
CA GLN A 206 0.46 9.42 18.32
C GLN A 206 -0.76 8.78 17.65
N LEU A 207 -0.82 8.82 16.31
CA LEU A 207 -1.90 8.24 15.52
C LEU A 207 -1.96 6.71 15.66
N MET A 208 -0.81 6.07 15.67
CA MET A 208 -0.66 4.62 15.88
C MET A 208 -1.25 4.20 17.23
N ASN A 209 -0.98 4.95 18.30
CA ASN A 209 -1.52 4.63 19.63
C ASN A 209 -3.05 4.72 19.66
N ILE A 210 -3.65 5.71 18.98
CA ILE A 210 -5.11 5.82 18.83
C ILE A 210 -5.66 4.58 18.11
N LEU A 211 -5.04 4.20 16.99
CA LEU A 211 -5.46 3.05 16.21
C LEU A 211 -5.31 1.73 16.98
N LEU A 212 -4.19 1.50 17.66
CA LEU A 212 -3.97 0.28 18.42
C LEU A 212 -4.94 0.14 19.60
N ALA A 213 -5.32 1.25 20.23
CA ALA A 213 -6.23 1.24 21.36
C ALA A 213 -7.72 1.10 20.96
N ARG A 214 -8.13 1.67 19.82
CA ARG A 214 -9.55 1.84 19.47
C ARG A 214 -9.94 1.39 18.06
N GLY A 215 -8.98 1.16 17.17
CA GLY A 215 -9.23 0.91 15.76
C GLY A 215 -9.73 -0.51 15.47
N ASN A 216 -10.44 -0.64 14.35
CA ASN A 216 -10.87 -1.94 13.82
C ASN A 216 -9.75 -2.55 12.98
N PHE A 217 -9.02 -3.52 13.55
CA PHE A 217 -7.93 -4.26 12.92
C PHE A 217 -6.96 -3.35 12.12
N PRO A 218 -6.34 -2.35 12.77
CA PRO A 218 -5.50 -1.38 12.06
C PRO A 218 -4.25 -2.05 11.48
N ALA A 219 -3.70 -1.44 10.42
CA ALA A 219 -2.43 -1.86 9.85
C ALA A 219 -1.36 -0.79 10.09
N ILE A 220 -0.29 -1.16 10.80
CA ILE A 220 0.86 -0.30 11.06
C ILE A 220 1.87 -0.52 9.94
N ALA A 221 1.79 0.30 8.89
CA ALA A 221 2.61 0.18 7.69
C ALA A 221 3.90 1.02 7.79
N SER A 222 5.00 0.39 8.20
CA SER A 222 6.30 1.03 8.36
C SER A 222 7.45 0.01 8.31
N HIS A 223 8.62 0.45 7.86
CA HIS A 223 9.90 -0.29 7.95
C HIS A 223 10.87 0.33 8.97
N ASP A 224 10.37 1.27 9.77
CA ASP A 224 11.14 1.99 10.78
C ASP A 224 11.11 1.18 12.08
N GLU A 225 12.26 0.68 12.52
CA GLU A 225 12.37 -0.16 13.71
C GLU A 225 11.94 0.59 14.97
N ALA A 226 12.22 1.89 15.07
CA ALA A 226 11.83 2.67 16.24
C ALA A 226 10.30 2.75 16.38
N ILE A 227 9.58 2.87 15.25
CA ILE A 227 8.11 2.86 15.22
C ILE A 227 7.57 1.48 15.59
N ILE A 228 8.17 0.40 15.05
CA ILE A 228 7.75 -0.97 15.32
C ILE A 228 7.99 -1.35 16.79
N ASP A 229 9.12 -0.95 17.35
CA ASP A 229 9.44 -1.17 18.76
C ASP A 229 8.50 -0.36 19.67
N ALA A 230 8.16 0.88 19.29
CA ALA A 230 7.16 1.68 19.99
C ALA A 230 5.78 1.01 19.95
N ALA A 231 5.34 0.48 18.80
CA ALA A 231 4.11 -0.29 18.67
C ALA A 231 4.12 -1.53 19.58
N CYS A 232 5.18 -2.33 19.51
CA CYS A 232 5.34 -3.52 20.34
C CYS A 232 5.32 -3.19 21.83
N LYS A 233 5.93 -2.07 22.24
CA LYS A 233 5.89 -1.60 23.63
C LYS A 233 4.48 -1.19 24.03
N PHE A 234 3.81 -0.35 23.23
CA PHE A 234 2.44 0.09 23.52
C PHE A 234 1.47 -1.09 23.66
N VAL A 235 1.55 -2.06 22.75
CA VAL A 235 0.73 -3.28 22.75
C VAL A 235 0.93 -4.09 24.03
N ARG A 236 2.18 -4.31 24.46
CA ARG A 236 2.48 -5.01 25.71
C ARG A 236 1.96 -4.25 26.93
N ASP A 237 2.24 -2.95 27.01
CA ASP A 237 1.91 -2.14 28.18
C ASP A 237 0.40 -2.02 28.41
N HIS A 238 -0.40 -2.10 27.33
CA HIS A 238 -1.86 -1.98 27.38
C HIS A 238 -2.59 -3.33 27.25
N GLY A 239 -1.85 -4.46 27.20
CA GLY A 239 -2.46 -5.79 27.08
C GLY A 239 -3.25 -6.01 25.78
N ILE A 240 -2.87 -5.33 24.70
CA ILE A 240 -3.55 -5.45 23.40
C ILE A 240 -3.17 -6.78 22.75
N SER A 241 -4.13 -7.47 22.14
CA SER A 241 -3.85 -8.73 21.44
C SER A 241 -2.97 -8.51 20.22
N LYS A 242 -1.96 -9.37 20.04
CA LYS A 242 -1.14 -9.37 18.80
C LYS A 242 -1.96 -9.72 17.56
N SER A 243 -3.11 -10.37 17.74
CA SER A 243 -4.03 -10.74 16.66
C SER A 243 -5.02 -9.63 16.30
N SER A 244 -5.08 -8.51 17.03
CA SER A 244 -6.06 -7.43 16.78
C SER A 244 -5.57 -6.33 15.85
N PHE A 245 -4.36 -6.45 15.30
CA PHE A 245 -3.78 -5.53 14.32
C PHE A 245 -2.76 -6.28 13.47
N GLU A 246 -2.18 -5.63 12.46
CA GLU A 246 -1.08 -6.18 11.69
C GLU A 246 0.03 -5.15 11.43
N PHE A 247 1.26 -5.63 11.27
CA PHE A 247 2.34 -4.85 10.68
C PHE A 247 2.33 -5.00 9.16
N GLN A 248 2.60 -3.92 8.45
CA GLN A 248 2.68 -3.94 6.99
C GLN A 248 4.01 -3.43 6.46
N MET A 249 4.54 -4.14 5.46
CA MET A 249 5.81 -3.79 4.82
C MET A 249 5.75 -4.03 3.32
N LEU A 250 6.47 -3.21 2.56
CA LEU A 250 6.69 -3.42 1.13
C LEU A 250 7.48 -4.71 0.83
N TYR A 251 7.14 -5.35 -0.28
CA TYR A 251 7.84 -6.53 -0.80
C TYR A 251 9.33 -6.25 -1.05
N GLY A 252 10.18 -7.20 -0.64
CA GLY A 252 11.64 -7.08 -0.81
C GLY A 252 12.38 -6.22 0.22
N ILE A 253 11.66 -5.51 1.09
CA ILE A 253 12.24 -4.57 2.07
C ILE A 253 12.11 -5.14 3.48
N ARG A 254 13.24 -5.20 4.22
CA ARG A 254 13.31 -5.66 5.61
C ARG A 254 12.68 -7.05 5.85
N ARG A 255 13.03 -8.03 5.01
CA ARG A 255 12.56 -9.43 5.14
C ARG A 255 12.93 -10.04 6.49
N ASP A 256 14.09 -9.66 7.03
CA ASP A 256 14.54 -9.99 8.38
C ASP A 256 13.52 -9.56 9.45
N LEU A 257 12.99 -8.34 9.32
CA LEU A 257 12.03 -7.79 10.28
C LEU A 257 10.64 -8.42 10.10
N GLN A 258 10.25 -8.72 8.87
CA GLN A 258 9.01 -9.46 8.58
C GLN A 258 9.02 -10.83 9.29
N GLU A 259 10.10 -11.61 9.11
CA GLU A 259 10.25 -12.92 9.76
C GLU A 259 10.33 -12.82 11.28
N LYS A 260 11.07 -11.83 11.81
CA LYS A 260 11.14 -11.57 13.26
C LYS A 260 9.75 -11.33 13.85
N LEU A 261 8.91 -10.50 13.21
CA LEU A 261 7.57 -10.17 13.70
C LEU A 261 6.62 -11.37 13.65
N VAL A 262 6.66 -12.15 12.56
CA VAL A 262 5.91 -13.42 12.48
C VAL A 262 6.34 -14.38 13.57
N GLY A 263 7.66 -14.55 13.79
CA GLY A 263 8.19 -15.40 14.86
C GLY A 263 7.83 -14.94 16.27
N GLN A 264 7.48 -13.66 16.44
CA GLN A 264 6.95 -13.10 17.69
C GLN A 264 5.42 -13.25 17.82
N GLY A 265 4.75 -13.84 16.83
CA GLY A 265 3.30 -14.08 16.82
C GLY A 265 2.46 -12.87 16.41
N TYR A 266 3.04 -11.87 15.73
CA TYR A 266 2.27 -10.76 15.15
C TYR A 266 1.75 -11.13 13.76
N ASN A 267 0.59 -10.60 13.40
CA ASN A 267 0.15 -10.59 12.01
C ASN A 267 1.08 -9.70 11.18
N VAL A 268 1.57 -10.21 10.05
CA VAL A 268 2.40 -9.46 9.11
C VAL A 268 1.81 -9.59 7.72
N ARG A 269 1.58 -8.45 7.07
CA ARG A 269 1.15 -8.39 5.68
C ARG A 269 2.19 -7.68 4.82
N VAL A 270 2.51 -8.26 3.68
CA VAL A 270 3.44 -7.67 2.71
C VAL A 270 2.70 -7.09 1.51
N TYR A 271 3.00 -5.84 1.18
CA TYR A 271 2.46 -5.16 0.00
C TYR A 271 3.27 -5.57 -1.23
N VAL A 272 2.63 -6.33 -2.12
CA VAL A 272 3.23 -7.01 -3.26
C VAL A 272 2.73 -6.35 -4.55
N PRO A 273 3.54 -5.48 -5.17
CA PRO A 273 3.20 -4.87 -6.44
C PRO A 273 3.42 -5.87 -7.59
N TYR A 274 2.56 -5.81 -8.59
CA TYR A 274 2.65 -6.57 -9.84
C TYR A 274 2.07 -5.77 -11.01
N GLY A 275 2.37 -6.18 -12.24
CA GLY A 275 1.87 -5.53 -13.45
C GLY A 275 2.98 -4.93 -14.32
N SER A 276 2.62 -4.56 -15.54
CA SER A 276 3.54 -4.04 -16.56
C SER A 276 4.09 -2.64 -16.23
N HIS A 277 3.38 -1.83 -15.44
CA HIS A 277 3.78 -0.47 -15.07
C HIS A 277 4.75 -0.41 -13.88
N TRP A 278 5.67 -1.37 -13.77
CA TRP A 278 6.55 -1.49 -12.60
C TRP A 278 7.69 -0.46 -12.54
N TYR A 279 8.06 0.16 -13.66
CA TYR A 279 9.22 1.04 -13.72
C TYR A 279 9.09 2.31 -12.86
N PRO A 280 8.02 3.12 -12.95
CA PRO A 280 7.85 4.30 -12.10
C PRO A 280 7.84 3.94 -10.61
N TYR A 281 7.19 2.83 -10.26
CA TYR A 281 7.18 2.31 -8.89
C TYR A 281 8.60 1.99 -8.40
N LEU A 282 9.39 1.26 -9.19
CA LEU A 282 10.77 0.94 -8.83
C LEU A 282 11.62 2.19 -8.63
N MET A 283 11.49 3.19 -9.50
CA MET A 283 12.25 4.44 -9.37
C MET A 283 11.90 5.19 -8.08
N ARG A 284 10.61 5.28 -7.72
CA ARG A 284 10.16 5.85 -6.44
C ARG A 284 10.81 5.11 -5.25
N ARG A 285 10.80 3.77 -5.25
CA ARG A 285 11.42 2.94 -4.20
C ARG A 285 12.93 3.12 -4.09
N MET A 286 13.62 3.36 -5.20
CA MET A 286 15.05 3.66 -5.19
C MET A 286 15.34 5.08 -4.66
N ALA A 287 14.49 6.05 -4.97
CA ALA A 287 14.64 7.44 -4.50
C ALA A 287 14.44 7.58 -2.98
N GLU A 288 13.66 6.71 -2.36
CA GLU A 288 13.32 6.76 -0.93
C GLU A 288 14.45 6.34 0.01
N ARG A 289 15.37 5.46 -0.41
CA ARG A 289 16.56 5.10 0.38
C ARG A 289 17.78 4.89 -0.51
N PRO A 290 18.87 5.68 -0.36
CA PRO A 290 20.11 5.50 -1.10
C PRO A 290 20.74 4.11 -0.97
N ALA A 291 20.52 3.43 0.16
CA ALA A 291 20.95 2.04 0.34
C ALA A 291 20.30 1.09 -0.68
N ASN A 292 19.04 1.32 -1.07
CA ASN A 292 18.35 0.50 -2.08
C ASN A 292 19.05 0.59 -3.45
N LEU A 293 19.64 1.75 -3.79
CA LEU A 293 20.43 1.95 -5.03
C LEU A 293 21.72 1.12 -5.01
N MET A 294 22.48 1.14 -3.92
CA MET A 294 23.72 0.38 -3.78
C MET A 294 23.48 -1.14 -3.88
N PHE A 295 22.33 -1.62 -3.42
CA PHE A 295 21.95 -3.04 -3.52
C PHE A 295 21.52 -3.47 -4.93
N VAL A 296 20.89 -2.60 -5.70
CA VAL A 296 20.59 -2.88 -7.11
C VAL A 296 21.90 -2.89 -7.92
N MET A 297 22.80 -1.93 -7.68
CA MET A 297 24.10 -1.89 -8.34
C MET A 297 24.95 -3.14 -8.05
N THR A 298 24.95 -3.66 -6.82
CA THR A 298 25.72 -4.88 -6.50
C THR A 298 25.11 -6.18 -7.05
N ASN A 299 23.80 -6.23 -7.32
CA ASN A 299 23.16 -7.40 -7.95
C ASN A 299 23.13 -7.33 -9.49
N VAL A 300 23.43 -6.17 -10.09
CA VAL A 300 23.59 -6.02 -11.55
C VAL A 300 24.99 -6.50 -12.01
N TRP A 301 25.95 -6.63 -11.09
CA TRP A 301 27.35 -7.01 -11.35
C TRP A 301 27.72 -8.41 -10.82
N ARG A 302 26.72 -9.24 -10.51
CA ARG A 302 26.85 -10.67 -10.19
C ARG A 302 26.03 -11.49 -11.18
#